data_AF-Q94KC5-F1
#
_entry.id   AF-Q94KC5-F1
#
_cell.length_a   1.000
_cell.length_b   1.000
_cell.length_c   1.000
_cell.angle_alpha   90.00
_cell.angle_beta   90.00
_cell.angle_gamma   90.00
#
_symmetry.space_group_name_H-M   'P 1'
#
loop_
_entity.id
_entity.type
_entity.pdbx_description
1 polymer ?
#
loop_
_entity_poly.entity_id
_entity_poly.type
_entity_poly.pdbx_seq_one_letter_code
_entity_poly.pdbx_strand_id
1 'polypeptide(L)'
;AILAAVVGSQAIITGTFSIINQCHALGCFPRVKIVHTSSKVHGQIYIPEINWLLMILCLAVTIGFRDTKRMGNASGLAVITVMLVTTCLMSLVIVLCWRKSVFLAVAFVVFFGTIEALYFSASLIKFLEGAWVPIALAFIFMLVMLAWQYGTLKKYEFDVQNKVSINWLLSLGPSLGIVRVRGIGLIHTELVSGIPAIFSHFVTNLPAFHQVLVFLCIKSVPVPHVRPEERFLVGHVGPKEYRLYRCIVRYGYRDFHKDDMEFEQDLVCSIAEFIRAENTKMNGLKEDLDKDANEKMTVVGSPSTHLDRIRICEDFGDEDEDMPGTSEMKEIQSPMITTRKRVRFVLPESSPKIEDGAREELKDLMEAREAGIAYIMGHAHVRAKHGSSWLKKLAINVGYDFLRRNSRTPTYPLSVPHASTLEVGMIYHV
;
A
#
# COMPACT_ATOMS: atom_id res chain seq x y z
N ALA A 1 -35.81 12.20 -23.06
CA ALA A 1 -35.14 10.91 -23.38
C ALA A 1 -33.61 11.01 -23.29
N ILE A 2 -32.95 11.87 -24.09
CA ILE A 2 -31.47 11.96 -24.14
C ILE A 2 -30.87 12.37 -22.79
N LEU A 3 -31.38 13.43 -22.15
CA LEU A 3 -30.89 13.86 -20.83
C LEU A 3 -31.03 12.76 -19.75
N ALA A 4 -32.12 11.99 -19.77
CA ALA A 4 -32.32 10.88 -18.86
C ALA A 4 -31.32 9.74 -19.11
N ALA A 5 -30.99 9.44 -20.37
CA ALA A 5 -29.97 8.46 -20.72
C ALA A 5 -28.56 8.90 -20.27
N VAL A 6 -28.23 10.19 -20.40
CA VAL A 6 -26.97 10.75 -19.90
C VAL A 6 -26.88 10.60 -18.37
N VAL A 7 -27.94 10.97 -17.65
CA VAL A 7 -27.99 10.83 -16.18
C VAL A 7 -27.89 9.36 -15.76
N GLY A 8 -28.60 8.46 -16.43
CA GLY A 8 -28.52 7.02 -16.19
C GLY A 8 -27.12 6.45 -16.43
N SER A 9 -26.46 6.85 -17.51
CA SER A 9 -25.08 6.45 -17.80
C SER A 9 -24.10 6.91 -16.71
N GLN A 10 -24.22 8.18 -16.27
CA GLN A 10 -23.38 8.71 -15.19
C GLN A 10 -23.59 7.98 -13.86
N ALA A 11 -24.83 7.61 -13.54
CA ALA A 11 -25.14 6.82 -12.34
C ALA A 11 -24.48 5.42 -12.40
N ILE A 12 -24.53 4.74 -13.56
CA ILE A 12 -23.90 3.42 -13.74
C ILE A 12 -22.37 3.50 -13.66
N ILE A 13 -21.75 4.50 -14.29
CA ILE A 13 -20.30 4.72 -14.24
C ILE A 13 -19.85 4.93 -12.78
N THR A 14 -20.53 5.83 -12.05
CA THR A 14 -20.24 6.11 -10.64
C THR A 14 -20.45 4.87 -9.76
N GLY A 15 -21.53 4.12 -9.99
CA GLY A 15 -21.81 2.86 -9.30
C GLY A 15 -20.71 1.82 -9.51
N THR A 16 -20.20 1.70 -10.75
CA THR A 16 -19.10 0.77 -11.07
C THR A 16 -17.81 1.15 -10.35
N PHE A 17 -17.46 2.45 -10.27
CA PHE A 17 -16.30 2.88 -9.50
C PHE A 17 -16.41 2.50 -8.02
N SER A 18 -17.60 2.65 -7.42
CA SER A 18 -17.83 2.22 -6.03
C SER A 18 -17.65 0.71 -5.87
N ILE A 19 -18.22 -0.10 -6.77
CA ILE A 19 -18.11 -1.57 -6.70
C ILE A 19 -16.65 -2.01 -6.87
N ILE A 20 -15.93 -1.47 -7.85
CA ILE A 20 -14.51 -1.80 -8.07
C ILE A 20 -13.66 -1.39 -6.86
N ASN A 21 -13.92 -0.22 -6.26
CA ASN A 21 -13.21 0.20 -5.05
C ASN A 21 -13.45 -0.78 -3.88
N GLN A 22 -14.68 -1.26 -3.70
CA GLN A 22 -15.00 -2.29 -2.70
C GLN A 22 -14.29 -3.62 -3.01
N CYS A 23 -14.26 -4.06 -4.26
CA CYS A 23 -13.52 -5.26 -4.67
C CYS A 23 -12.02 -5.12 -4.45
N HIS A 24 -11.45 -3.94 -4.73
CA HIS A 24 -10.04 -3.65 -4.49
C HIS A 24 -9.72 -3.67 -2.98
N ALA A 25 -10.58 -3.09 -2.13
CA ALA A 25 -10.42 -3.12 -0.67
C ALA A 25 -10.44 -4.55 -0.10
N LEU A 26 -11.17 -5.46 -0.74
CA LEU A 26 -11.19 -6.90 -0.40
C LEU A 26 -10.00 -7.69 -0.99
N GLY A 27 -9.13 -7.06 -1.76
CA GLY A 27 -8.02 -7.71 -2.47
C GLY A 27 -8.43 -8.49 -3.73
N CYS A 28 -9.72 -8.52 -4.06
CA CYS A 28 -10.30 -9.35 -5.12
C CYS A 28 -10.14 -8.79 -6.54
N PHE A 29 -9.59 -7.59 -6.70
CA PHE A 29 -9.42 -6.94 -8.01
C PHE A 29 -7.97 -6.49 -8.23
N PRO A 30 -7.45 -6.57 -9.48
CA PRO A 30 -6.14 -6.04 -9.82
C PRO A 30 -5.96 -4.57 -9.45
N ARG A 31 -4.71 -4.18 -9.22
CA ARG A 31 -4.37 -2.81 -8.80
C ARG A 31 -4.69 -1.82 -9.91
N VAL A 32 -5.60 -0.89 -9.62
CA VAL A 32 -6.04 0.20 -10.50
C VAL A 32 -5.76 1.56 -9.88
N LYS A 33 -5.57 2.59 -10.69
CA LYS A 33 -5.41 3.97 -10.17
C LYS A 33 -6.74 4.50 -9.64
N ILE A 34 -6.81 4.75 -8.34
CA ILE A 34 -7.97 5.36 -7.68
C ILE A 34 -7.66 6.85 -7.47
N VAL A 35 -8.50 7.73 -8.00
CA VAL A 35 -8.41 9.18 -7.80
C VAL A 35 -9.64 9.64 -7.01
N HIS A 36 -9.43 10.21 -5.82
CA HIS A 36 -10.51 10.71 -4.98
C HIS A 36 -10.87 12.16 -5.36
N THR A 37 -12.04 12.36 -5.96
CA THR A 37 -12.44 13.66 -6.55
C THR A 37 -12.88 14.70 -5.51
N SER A 38 -13.37 14.31 -4.31
CA SER A 38 -13.95 15.26 -3.34
C SER A 38 -13.46 15.11 -1.90
N SER A 39 -13.20 16.24 -1.24
CA SER A 39 -12.65 16.35 0.13
C SER A 39 -13.62 16.04 1.25
N LYS A 40 -14.91 16.15 0.99
CA LYS A 40 -15.95 15.99 2.01
C LYS A 40 -16.63 14.63 1.96
N VAL A 41 -16.56 13.92 0.84
CA VAL A 41 -17.29 12.67 0.61
C VAL A 41 -16.34 11.60 0.06
N HIS A 42 -16.03 10.58 0.88
CA HIS A 42 -15.20 9.43 0.51
C HIS A 42 -15.63 8.76 -0.80
N GLY A 43 -16.95 8.71 -1.05
CA GLY A 43 -17.55 7.99 -2.16
C GLY A 43 -17.38 8.61 -3.55
N GLN A 44 -16.86 9.84 -3.67
CA GLN A 44 -16.60 10.43 -4.99
C GLN A 44 -15.23 9.98 -5.51
N ILE A 45 -15.26 8.88 -6.26
CA ILE A 45 -14.09 8.17 -6.75
C ILE A 45 -14.10 8.18 -8.27
N TYR A 46 -12.96 8.45 -8.88
CA TYR A 46 -12.74 8.35 -10.32
C TYR A 46 -11.63 7.34 -10.60
N ILE A 47 -11.93 6.36 -11.46
CA ILE A 47 -10.98 5.31 -11.85
C ILE A 47 -10.80 5.37 -13.38
N PRO A 48 -9.75 6.06 -13.90
CA PRO A 48 -9.62 6.33 -15.32
C PRO A 48 -9.52 5.07 -16.19
N GLU A 49 -8.83 4.04 -15.71
CA GLU A 49 -8.67 2.76 -16.42
C GLU A 49 -10.02 2.05 -16.61
N ILE A 50 -10.86 2.05 -15.57
CA ILE A 50 -12.20 1.48 -15.63
C ILE A 50 -13.12 2.33 -16.52
N ASN A 51 -12.98 3.65 -16.52
CA ASN A 51 -13.75 4.52 -17.41
C ASN A 51 -13.47 4.19 -18.89
N TRP A 52 -12.20 4.03 -19.26
CA TRP A 52 -11.82 3.61 -20.61
C TRP A 52 -12.31 2.19 -20.93
N LEU A 53 -12.20 1.26 -20.00
CA LEU A 53 -12.72 -0.10 -20.16
C LEU A 53 -14.23 -0.11 -20.38
N LEU A 54 -14.98 0.64 -19.59
CA LEU A 54 -16.44 0.79 -19.73
C LEU A 54 -16.81 1.37 -21.09
N MET A 55 -16.07 2.39 -21.56
CA MET A 55 -16.29 2.97 -22.89
C MET A 55 -16.07 1.94 -24.00
N ILE A 56 -14.94 1.23 -23.99
CA ILE A 56 -14.62 0.20 -25.00
C ILE A 56 -15.67 -0.91 -24.99
N LEU A 57 -16.04 -1.41 -23.80
CA LEU A 57 -17.04 -2.45 -23.65
C LEU A 57 -18.42 -1.99 -24.15
N CYS A 58 -18.83 -0.76 -23.82
CA CYS A 58 -20.09 -0.19 -24.26
C CYS A 58 -20.15 -0.06 -25.79
N LEU A 59 -19.06 0.41 -26.42
CA LEU A 59 -18.94 0.48 -27.87
C LEU A 59 -18.98 -0.93 -28.50
N ALA A 60 -18.24 -1.88 -27.94
CA ALA A 60 -18.19 -3.26 -28.44
C ALA A 60 -19.58 -3.93 -28.39
N VAL A 61 -20.31 -3.78 -27.29
CA VAL A 61 -21.68 -4.31 -27.14
C VAL A 61 -22.63 -3.62 -28.13
N THR A 62 -22.55 -2.29 -28.25
CA THR A 62 -23.42 -1.53 -29.17
C THR A 62 -23.20 -1.94 -30.64
N ILE A 63 -21.93 -2.05 -31.06
CA ILE A 63 -21.54 -2.46 -32.42
C ILE A 63 -21.86 -3.94 -32.68
N GLY A 64 -21.69 -4.80 -31.68
CA GLY A 64 -21.92 -6.25 -31.80
C GLY A 64 -23.38 -6.62 -31.91
N PHE A 65 -24.26 -6.01 -31.11
CA PHE A 65 -25.68 -6.33 -31.12
C PHE A 65 -26.43 -5.69 -32.29
N ARG A 66 -26.11 -4.44 -32.66
CA ARG A 66 -26.76 -3.61 -33.72
C ARG A 66 -28.28 -3.41 -33.61
N ASP A 67 -28.96 -4.23 -32.83
CA ASP A 67 -30.41 -4.27 -32.62
C ASP A 67 -30.73 -4.05 -31.13
N THR A 68 -31.55 -3.04 -30.86
CA THR A 68 -32.01 -2.66 -29.52
C THR A 68 -32.79 -3.80 -28.84
N LYS A 69 -33.51 -4.64 -29.60
CA LYS A 69 -34.30 -5.74 -29.03
C LYS A 69 -33.41 -6.83 -28.42
N ARG A 70 -32.37 -7.24 -29.14
CA ARG A 70 -31.39 -8.24 -28.66
C ARG A 70 -30.56 -7.71 -27.49
N MET A 71 -30.17 -6.43 -27.55
CA MET A 71 -29.48 -5.76 -26.44
C MET A 71 -30.36 -5.68 -25.18
N GLY A 72 -31.65 -5.38 -25.34
CA GLY A 72 -32.64 -5.38 -24.27
C GLY A 72 -32.77 -6.76 -23.61
N ASN A 73 -32.93 -7.82 -24.41
CA ASN A 73 -32.99 -9.20 -23.90
C ASN A 73 -31.74 -9.58 -23.09
N ALA A 74 -30.55 -9.18 -23.54
CA ALA A 74 -29.31 -9.46 -22.83
C ALA A 74 -29.25 -8.76 -21.47
N SER A 75 -29.55 -7.45 -21.43
CA SER A 75 -29.60 -6.69 -20.18
C SER A 75 -30.66 -7.22 -19.22
N GLY A 76 -31.80 -7.69 -19.73
CA GLY A 76 -32.88 -8.27 -18.96
C GLY A 76 -32.44 -9.48 -18.13
N LEU A 77 -31.69 -10.42 -18.73
CA LEU A 77 -31.19 -11.60 -18.02
C LEU A 77 -30.20 -11.22 -16.90
N ALA A 78 -29.33 -10.23 -17.13
CA ALA A 78 -28.39 -9.76 -16.11
C ALA A 78 -29.13 -9.12 -14.92
N VAL A 79 -30.11 -8.26 -15.20
CA VAL A 79 -30.91 -7.57 -14.17
C VAL A 79 -31.73 -8.56 -13.34
N ILE A 80 -32.43 -9.51 -13.98
CA ILE A 80 -33.23 -10.48 -13.22
C ILE A 80 -32.34 -11.43 -12.40
N THR A 81 -31.14 -11.76 -12.89
CA THR A 81 -30.18 -12.59 -12.14
C THR A 81 -29.69 -11.86 -10.89
N VAL A 82 -29.33 -10.58 -10.99
CA VAL A 82 -28.93 -9.80 -9.80
C VAL A 82 -30.10 -9.63 -8.84
N MET A 83 -31.33 -9.43 -9.33
CA MET A 83 -32.52 -9.35 -8.48
C MET A 83 -32.72 -10.65 -7.67
N LEU A 84 -32.64 -11.81 -8.34
CA LEU A 84 -32.76 -13.11 -7.68
C LEU A 84 -31.69 -13.31 -6.59
N VAL A 85 -30.43 -12.97 -6.90
CA VAL A 85 -29.33 -13.01 -5.91
C VAL A 85 -29.62 -12.07 -4.74
N THR A 86 -30.11 -10.86 -5.00
CA THR A 86 -30.46 -9.92 -3.93
C THR A 86 -31.63 -10.40 -3.10
N THR A 87 -32.65 -11.05 -3.68
CA THR A 87 -33.78 -11.64 -2.94
C THR A 87 -33.29 -12.74 -2.00
N CYS A 88 -32.38 -13.60 -2.47
CA CYS A 88 -31.73 -14.61 -1.62
C CYS A 88 -30.91 -13.95 -0.49
N LEU A 89 -30.07 -12.96 -0.79
CA LEU A 89 -29.27 -12.26 0.22
C LEU A 89 -30.14 -11.51 1.23
N MET A 90 -31.21 -10.84 0.79
CA MET A 90 -32.15 -10.14 1.66
C MET A 90 -32.87 -11.09 2.60
N SER A 91 -33.20 -12.30 2.16
CA SER A 91 -33.75 -13.33 3.04
C SER A 91 -32.79 -13.70 4.18
N LEU A 92 -31.49 -13.82 3.89
CA LEU A 92 -30.45 -14.06 4.89
C LEU A 92 -30.31 -12.85 5.84
N VAL A 93 -30.41 -11.62 5.33
CA VAL A 93 -30.38 -10.40 6.15
C VAL A 93 -31.56 -10.34 7.13
N ILE A 94 -32.78 -10.69 6.71
CA ILE A 94 -33.97 -10.72 7.58
C ILE A 94 -33.78 -11.69 8.75
N VAL A 95 -33.17 -12.86 8.50
CA VAL A 95 -32.94 -13.88 9.51
C VAL A 95 -31.73 -13.54 10.40
N LEU A 96 -30.58 -13.21 9.80
CA LEU A 96 -29.31 -13.08 10.53
C LEU A 96 -29.10 -11.68 11.11
N CYS A 97 -29.39 -10.63 10.35
CA CYS A 97 -29.16 -9.24 10.79
C CYS A 97 -30.35 -8.69 11.58
N TRP A 98 -31.58 -8.87 11.08
CA TRP A 98 -32.78 -8.35 11.73
C TRP A 98 -33.37 -9.28 12.78
N ARG A 99 -32.88 -10.53 12.87
CA ARG A 99 -33.35 -11.57 13.81
C ARG A 99 -34.88 -11.71 13.85
N LYS A 100 -35.54 -11.59 12.68
CA LYS A 100 -36.99 -11.80 12.56
C LYS A 100 -37.31 -13.28 12.35
N SER A 101 -38.59 -13.63 12.44
CA SER A 101 -39.05 -15.02 12.30
C SER A 101 -38.67 -15.57 10.92
N VAL A 102 -38.20 -16.83 10.89
CA VAL A 102 -37.87 -17.53 9.64
C VAL A 102 -39.08 -17.59 8.69
N PHE A 103 -40.29 -17.66 9.24
CA PHE A 103 -41.53 -17.61 8.46
C PHE A 103 -41.65 -16.32 7.63
N LEU A 104 -41.27 -15.16 8.17
CA LEU A 104 -41.30 -13.89 7.42
C LEU A 104 -40.30 -13.90 6.25
N ALA A 105 -39.10 -14.46 6.47
CA ALA A 105 -38.09 -14.58 5.43
C ALA A 105 -38.54 -15.55 4.31
N VAL A 106 -39.13 -16.70 4.69
CA VAL A 106 -39.69 -17.65 3.72
C VAL A 106 -40.85 -17.02 2.95
N ALA A 107 -41.78 -16.33 3.62
CA ALA A 107 -42.88 -15.64 2.95
C ALA A 107 -42.38 -14.58 1.95
N PHE A 108 -41.35 -13.82 2.32
CA PHE A 108 -40.70 -12.85 1.43
C PHE A 108 -40.09 -13.52 0.18
N VAL A 109 -39.31 -14.60 0.37
CA VAL A 109 -38.69 -15.34 -0.75
C VAL A 109 -39.73 -16.00 -1.63
N VAL A 110 -40.79 -16.58 -1.06
CA VAL A 110 -41.87 -17.19 -1.84
C VAL A 110 -42.59 -16.13 -2.66
N PHE A 111 -42.90 -14.97 -2.10
CA PHE A 111 -43.60 -13.92 -2.83
C PHE A 111 -42.74 -13.29 -3.93
N PHE A 112 -41.58 -12.72 -3.58
CA PHE A 112 -40.72 -12.05 -4.56
C PHE A 112 -39.98 -13.03 -5.47
N GLY A 113 -39.47 -14.13 -4.89
CA GLY A 113 -38.73 -15.14 -5.63
C GLY A 113 -39.58 -15.89 -6.64
N THR A 114 -40.90 -16.09 -6.44
CA THR A 114 -41.75 -16.70 -7.48
C THR A 114 -41.94 -15.76 -8.67
N ILE A 115 -42.20 -14.48 -8.44
CA ILE A 115 -42.29 -13.47 -9.51
C ILE A 115 -40.97 -13.42 -10.28
N GLU A 116 -39.85 -13.32 -9.57
CA GLU A 116 -38.52 -13.26 -10.19
C GLU A 116 -38.16 -14.55 -10.92
N ALA A 117 -38.49 -15.72 -10.37
CA ALA A 117 -38.27 -17.00 -11.02
C ALA A 117 -39.07 -17.13 -12.32
N LEU A 118 -40.32 -16.64 -12.36
CA LEU A 118 -41.11 -16.62 -13.59
C LEU A 118 -40.45 -15.75 -14.68
N TYR A 119 -39.99 -14.55 -14.32
CA TYR A 119 -39.26 -13.67 -15.24
C TYR A 119 -37.91 -14.27 -15.66
N PHE A 120 -37.21 -14.93 -14.75
CA PHE A 120 -35.95 -15.63 -15.04
C PHE A 120 -36.17 -16.77 -16.03
N SER A 121 -37.17 -17.62 -15.80
CA SER A 121 -37.56 -18.71 -16.72
C SER A 121 -37.92 -18.17 -18.11
N ALA A 122 -38.69 -17.08 -18.19
CA ALA A 122 -39.02 -16.44 -19.46
C ALA A 122 -37.77 -15.86 -20.18
N SER A 123 -36.80 -15.36 -19.40
CA SER A 123 -35.55 -14.80 -19.91
C SER A 123 -34.58 -15.87 -20.39
N LEU A 124 -34.58 -17.06 -19.77
CA LEU A 124 -33.77 -18.22 -20.18
C LEU A 124 -34.16 -18.75 -21.57
N ILE A 125 -35.44 -18.68 -21.96
CA ILE A 125 -35.87 -19.10 -23.30
C ILE A 125 -35.20 -18.22 -24.38
N LYS A 126 -34.91 -16.97 -24.06
CA LYS A 126 -34.25 -16.00 -24.95
C LYS A 126 -32.72 -16.03 -24.85
N PHE A 127 -32.14 -17.06 -24.23
CA PHE A 127 -30.70 -17.16 -24.01
C PHE A 127 -29.89 -17.07 -25.31
N LEU A 128 -30.33 -17.78 -26.35
CA LEU A 128 -29.70 -17.80 -27.67
C LEU A 128 -29.87 -16.48 -28.45
N GLU A 129 -30.82 -15.62 -28.06
CA GLU A 129 -31.05 -14.32 -28.71
C GLU A 129 -30.05 -13.24 -28.24
N GLY A 130 -29.09 -13.59 -27.38
CA GLY A 130 -27.99 -12.72 -26.96
C GLY A 130 -27.79 -12.61 -25.45
N ALA A 131 -28.62 -13.27 -24.64
CA ALA A 131 -28.51 -13.21 -23.18
C ALA A 131 -27.31 -13.98 -22.61
N TRP A 132 -26.64 -14.80 -23.43
CA TRP A 132 -25.37 -15.42 -23.06
C TRP A 132 -24.21 -14.41 -22.91
N VAL A 133 -24.28 -13.23 -23.55
CA VAL A 133 -23.17 -12.26 -23.57
C VAL A 133 -22.82 -11.71 -22.18
N PRO A 134 -23.77 -11.22 -21.36
CA PRO A 134 -23.46 -10.76 -20.00
C PRO A 134 -22.92 -11.88 -19.10
N ILE A 135 -23.38 -13.12 -19.29
CA ILE A 135 -22.89 -14.29 -18.53
C ILE A 135 -21.44 -14.60 -18.94
N ALA A 136 -21.14 -14.61 -20.23
CA ALA A 136 -19.77 -14.80 -20.72
C ALA A 136 -18.84 -13.69 -20.21
N LEU A 137 -19.30 -12.44 -20.22
CA LEU A 137 -18.54 -11.31 -19.69
C LEU A 137 -18.31 -11.44 -18.18
N ALA A 138 -19.34 -11.77 -17.41
CA ALA A 138 -19.23 -12.00 -15.97
C ALA A 138 -18.26 -13.15 -15.66
N PHE A 139 -18.28 -14.23 -16.44
CA PHE A 139 -17.35 -15.34 -16.31
C PHE A 139 -15.90 -14.92 -16.56
N ILE A 140 -15.64 -14.09 -17.58
CA ILE A 140 -14.30 -13.54 -17.85
C ILE A 140 -13.81 -12.69 -16.67
N PHE A 141 -14.64 -11.77 -16.17
CA PHE A 141 -14.28 -10.95 -15.00
C PHE A 141 -14.05 -11.81 -13.75
N MET A 142 -14.88 -12.83 -13.53
CA MET A 142 -14.71 -13.77 -12.43
C MET A 142 -13.38 -14.51 -12.51
N LEU A 143 -12.98 -15.00 -13.69
CA LEU A 143 -11.68 -15.67 -13.88
C LEU A 143 -10.51 -14.72 -13.56
N VAL A 144 -10.60 -13.46 -13.99
CA VAL A 144 -9.60 -12.42 -13.69
C VAL A 144 -9.50 -12.19 -12.18
N MET A 145 -10.64 -11.99 -11.51
CA MET A 145 -10.71 -11.78 -10.06
C MET A 145 -10.19 -12.99 -9.28
N LEU A 146 -10.56 -14.21 -9.68
CA LEU A 146 -10.11 -15.45 -9.04
C LEU A 146 -8.60 -15.66 -9.21
N ALA A 147 -8.06 -15.45 -10.41
CA ALA A 147 -6.62 -15.55 -10.65
C ALA A 147 -5.84 -14.52 -9.81
N TRP A 148 -6.34 -13.28 -9.74
CA TRP A 148 -5.74 -12.23 -8.93
C TRP A 148 -5.77 -12.53 -7.43
N GLN A 149 -6.94 -12.87 -6.90
CA GLN A 149 -7.12 -13.18 -5.48
C GLN A 149 -6.28 -14.40 -5.08
N TYR A 150 -6.27 -15.44 -5.90
CA TYR A 150 -5.49 -16.64 -5.65
C TYR A 150 -3.99 -16.34 -5.61
N GLY A 151 -3.46 -15.60 -6.60
CA GLY A 151 -2.04 -15.25 -6.64
C GLY A 151 -1.61 -14.31 -5.50
N THR A 152 -2.45 -13.33 -5.16
CA THR A 152 -2.19 -12.39 -4.04
C THR A 152 -2.21 -13.12 -2.71
N LEU A 153 -3.18 -14.00 -2.47
CA LEU A 153 -3.26 -14.81 -1.26
C LEU A 153 -2.04 -15.72 -1.12
N LYS A 154 -1.65 -16.40 -2.21
CA LYS A 154 -0.47 -17.27 -2.23
C LYS A 154 0.85 -16.53 -2.02
N LYS A 155 0.97 -15.31 -2.53
CA LYS A 155 2.10 -14.41 -2.21
C LYS A 155 2.13 -14.11 -0.72
N TYR A 156 1.02 -13.67 -0.15
CA TYR A 156 0.92 -13.28 1.25
C TYR A 156 1.20 -14.46 2.20
N GLU A 157 0.62 -15.63 1.92
CA GLU A 157 0.91 -16.87 2.67
C GLU A 157 2.41 -17.20 2.67
N PHE A 158 3.08 -17.05 1.52
CA PHE A 158 4.52 -17.27 1.42
C PHE A 158 5.31 -16.27 2.27
N ASP A 159 4.95 -14.99 2.25
CA ASP A 159 5.60 -13.94 3.06
C ASP A 159 5.45 -14.22 4.57
N VAL A 160 4.27 -14.66 5.01
CA VAL A 160 4.01 -14.98 6.42
C VAL A 160 4.74 -16.25 6.86
N GLN A 161 4.75 -17.30 6.03
CA GLN A 161 5.41 -18.57 6.35
C GLN A 161 6.94 -18.47 6.35
N ASN A 162 7.50 -17.68 5.44
CA ASN A 162 8.94 -17.47 5.32
C ASN A 162 9.41 -16.22 6.06
N LYS A 163 8.61 -15.69 6.99
CA LYS A 163 9.06 -14.59 7.85
C LYS A 163 10.30 -15.02 8.63
N VAL A 164 11.30 -14.18 8.63
CA VAL A 164 12.57 -14.47 9.28
C VAL A 164 12.52 -13.97 10.71
N SER A 165 12.98 -14.81 11.64
CA SER A 165 13.06 -14.44 13.05
C SER A 165 14.13 -13.37 13.25
N ILE A 166 13.91 -12.48 14.23
CA ILE A 166 14.90 -11.47 14.60
C ILE A 166 16.19 -12.16 15.06
N ASN A 167 16.08 -13.30 15.76
CA ASN A 167 17.21 -14.10 16.23
C ASN A 167 18.13 -14.55 15.09
N TRP A 168 17.59 -14.86 13.91
CA TRP A 168 18.41 -15.15 12.74
C TRP A 168 19.30 -13.95 12.38
N LEU A 169 18.73 -12.75 12.29
CA LEU A 169 19.51 -11.54 11.98
C LEU A 169 20.57 -11.24 13.04
N LEU A 170 20.23 -11.42 14.32
CA LEU A 170 21.18 -11.21 15.42
C LEU A 170 22.32 -12.23 15.40
N SER A 171 22.03 -13.49 15.04
CA SER A 171 23.06 -14.52 14.88
C SER A 171 24.03 -14.22 13.74
N LEU A 172 23.57 -13.53 12.68
CA LEU A 172 24.40 -13.12 11.55
C LEU A 172 25.36 -11.97 11.90
N GLY A 173 25.02 -11.10 12.85
CA GLY A 173 25.78 -9.87 13.14
C GLY A 173 27.27 -10.09 13.46
N PRO A 174 27.63 -10.91 14.47
CA PRO A 174 29.03 -11.13 14.84
C PRO A 174 29.74 -12.17 13.97
N SER A 175 29.00 -13.09 13.34
CA SER A 175 29.55 -14.31 12.75
C SER A 175 29.70 -14.28 11.22
N LEU A 176 28.91 -13.45 10.50
CA LEU A 176 28.92 -13.43 9.04
C LEU A 176 29.71 -12.28 8.39
N GLY A 177 30.39 -11.43 9.17
CA GLY A 177 31.20 -10.34 8.60
C GLY A 177 30.39 -9.32 7.80
N ILE A 178 29.13 -9.09 8.18
CA ILE A 178 28.27 -8.13 7.49
C ILE A 178 28.79 -6.71 7.73
N VAL A 179 29.06 -5.98 6.65
CA VAL A 179 29.56 -4.62 6.70
C VAL A 179 28.41 -3.63 6.91
N ARG A 180 28.54 -2.73 7.90
CA ARG A 180 27.62 -1.60 8.07
C ARG A 180 28.09 -0.41 7.25
N VAL A 181 27.29 0.01 6.28
CA VAL A 181 27.56 1.18 5.44
C VAL A 181 26.92 2.42 6.07
N ARG A 182 27.56 3.59 5.97
CA ARG A 182 26.99 4.85 6.45
C ARG A 182 25.69 5.17 5.70
N GLY A 183 24.67 5.65 6.41
CA GLY A 183 23.38 6.00 5.82
C GLY A 183 22.19 5.37 6.55
N ILE A 184 20.98 5.71 6.09
CA ILE A 184 19.72 5.09 6.53
C ILE A 184 19.19 4.19 5.40
N GLY A 185 18.94 2.92 5.70
CA GLY A 185 18.30 1.98 4.78
C GLY A 185 16.82 1.81 5.11
N LEU A 186 15.95 2.25 4.21
CA LEU A 186 14.50 2.10 4.34
C LEU A 186 14.05 0.85 3.57
N ILE A 187 13.60 -0.18 4.28
CA ILE A 187 13.07 -1.40 3.66
C ILE A 187 11.56 -1.35 3.68
N HIS A 188 10.93 -1.27 2.51
CA HIS A 188 9.49 -1.33 2.43
C HIS A 188 8.98 -2.76 2.66
N THR A 189 8.02 -2.93 3.58
CA THR A 189 7.41 -4.22 3.90
C THR A 189 5.91 -4.11 4.15
N GLU A 190 5.15 -5.12 3.69
CA GLU A 190 3.72 -5.24 4.00
C GLU A 190 3.46 -5.93 5.36
N LEU A 191 4.49 -6.54 5.96
CA LEU A 191 4.46 -7.24 7.24
C LEU A 191 4.47 -6.26 8.43
N VAL A 192 3.54 -6.46 9.36
CA VAL A 192 3.46 -5.68 10.61
C VAL A 192 4.37 -6.23 11.72
N SER A 193 4.75 -7.49 11.64
CA SER A 193 5.64 -8.22 12.56
C SER A 193 6.64 -9.08 11.78
N GLY A 194 7.82 -9.32 12.38
CA GLY A 194 8.90 -10.08 11.77
C GLY A 194 9.69 -9.37 10.66
N ILE A 195 10.76 -10.02 10.19
CA ILE A 195 11.62 -9.51 9.12
C ILE A 195 11.18 -10.18 7.81
N PRO A 196 10.97 -9.41 6.72
CA PRO A 196 10.56 -10.00 5.45
C PRO A 196 11.68 -10.86 4.84
N ALA A 197 11.31 -11.98 4.21
CA ALA A 197 12.26 -12.89 3.54
C ALA A 197 13.11 -12.19 2.47
N ILE A 198 12.60 -11.12 1.88
CA ILE A 198 13.36 -10.33 0.90
C ILE A 198 14.63 -9.71 1.51
N PHE A 199 14.57 -9.35 2.79
CA PHE A 199 15.72 -8.76 3.46
C PHE A 199 16.79 -9.81 3.75
N SER A 200 16.40 -11.03 4.16
CA SER A 200 17.39 -12.09 4.32
C SER A 200 18.06 -12.42 2.99
N HIS A 201 17.28 -12.54 1.91
CA HIS A 201 17.81 -12.74 0.56
C HIS A 201 18.75 -11.60 0.13
N PHE A 202 18.42 -10.35 0.46
CA PHE A 202 19.27 -9.20 0.20
C PHE A 202 20.62 -9.31 0.95
N VAL A 203 20.59 -9.52 2.26
CA VAL A 203 21.80 -9.59 3.09
C VAL A 203 22.68 -10.80 2.75
N THR A 204 22.10 -11.92 2.33
CA THR A 204 22.89 -13.10 1.91
C THR A 204 23.61 -12.90 0.58
N ASN A 205 23.04 -12.12 -0.33
CA ASN A 205 23.67 -11.83 -1.63
C ASN A 205 24.60 -10.62 -1.57
N LEU A 206 24.27 -9.65 -0.73
CA LEU A 206 25.04 -8.45 -0.47
C LEU A 206 25.22 -8.35 1.05
N PRO A 207 26.37 -8.81 1.59
CA PRO A 207 26.64 -8.79 3.03
C PRO A 207 27.01 -7.37 3.51
N ALA A 208 26.20 -6.39 3.12
CA ALA A 208 26.33 -5.01 3.51
C ALA A 208 24.94 -4.37 3.64
N PHE A 209 24.70 -3.67 4.75
CA PHE A 209 23.50 -2.86 4.91
C PHE A 209 23.77 -1.62 5.76
N HIS A 210 22.82 -0.70 5.79
CA HIS A 210 22.99 0.61 6.37
C HIS A 210 23.17 0.59 7.90
N GLN A 211 23.89 1.58 8.43
CA GLN A 211 24.13 1.78 9.86
C GLN A 211 22.81 1.82 10.62
N VAL A 212 21.86 2.60 10.12
CA VAL A 212 20.48 2.62 10.62
C VAL A 212 19.58 1.94 9.60
N LEU A 213 18.76 1.00 10.05
CA LEU A 213 17.81 0.30 9.20
C LEU A 213 16.38 0.51 9.70
N VAL A 214 15.47 0.89 8.81
CA VAL A 214 14.06 1.09 9.14
C VAL A 214 13.20 0.21 8.25
N PHE A 215 12.48 -0.73 8.87
CA PHE A 215 11.42 -1.48 8.21
C PHE A 215 10.17 -0.60 8.12
N LEU A 216 9.91 -0.05 6.94
CA LEU A 216 8.82 0.87 6.68
C LEU A 216 7.57 0.10 6.20
N CYS A 217 6.48 0.23 6.93
CA CYS A 217 5.20 -0.37 6.58
C CYS A 217 4.13 0.70 6.42
N ILE A 218 3.63 0.87 5.20
CA ILE A 218 2.63 1.90 4.91
C ILE A 218 1.25 1.26 4.85
N LYS A 219 0.33 1.77 5.66
CA LYS A 219 -1.05 1.26 5.76
C LYS A 219 -2.04 2.39 5.52
N SER A 220 -2.99 2.15 4.61
CA SER A 220 -4.14 3.04 4.48
C SER A 220 -5.23 2.66 5.48
N VAL A 221 -5.83 3.65 6.11
CA VAL A 221 -6.92 3.50 7.07
C VAL A 221 -8.19 4.15 6.53
N PRO A 222 -9.39 3.65 6.89
CA PRO A 222 -10.68 4.12 6.34
C PRO A 222 -11.15 5.46 6.93
N VAL A 223 -10.22 6.41 7.14
CA VAL A 223 -10.49 7.77 7.62
C VAL A 223 -9.98 8.79 6.59
N PRO A 224 -10.62 9.96 6.43
CA PRO A 224 -10.23 10.94 5.41
C PRO A 224 -8.80 11.42 5.57
N HIS A 225 -8.46 11.78 6.81
CA HIS A 225 -7.15 12.25 7.21
C HIS A 225 -6.77 11.58 8.51
N VAL A 226 -5.55 11.07 8.59
CA VAL A 226 -4.98 10.60 9.85
C VAL A 226 -4.37 11.79 10.55
N ARG A 227 -4.70 11.93 11.84
CA ARG A 227 -4.12 12.99 12.67
C ARG A 227 -2.59 12.86 12.67
N PRO A 228 -1.83 13.96 12.56
CA PRO A 228 -0.39 13.90 12.48
C PRO A 228 0.25 13.14 13.66
N GLU A 229 -0.38 13.16 14.84
CA GLU A 229 0.11 12.50 16.06
C GLU A 229 -0.10 10.97 16.08
N GLU A 230 -0.94 10.44 15.22
CA GLU A 230 -1.22 8.99 15.11
C GLU A 230 -0.67 8.41 13.81
N ARG A 231 0.02 9.24 13.02
CA ARG A 231 0.50 8.90 11.68
C ARG A 231 1.69 7.95 11.72
N PHE A 232 2.63 8.16 12.64
CA PHE A 232 3.85 7.37 12.77
C PHE A 232 3.81 6.53 14.04
N LEU A 233 3.96 5.22 13.85
CA LEU A 233 4.18 4.26 14.93
C LEU A 233 5.59 3.73 14.78
N VAL A 234 6.40 3.88 15.81
CA VAL A 234 7.81 3.46 15.79
C VAL A 234 8.04 2.43 16.89
N GLY A 235 8.85 1.43 16.59
CA GLY A 235 9.31 0.43 17.56
C GLY A 235 10.67 -0.12 17.16
N HIS A 236 11.37 -0.71 18.13
CA HIS A 236 12.64 -1.41 17.87
C HIS A 236 12.39 -2.79 17.24
N VAL A 237 13.37 -3.26 16.46
CA VAL A 237 13.40 -4.64 15.96
C VAL A 237 14.63 -5.33 16.53
N GLY A 238 14.45 -5.99 17.67
CA GLY A 238 15.56 -6.60 18.42
C GLY A 238 16.30 -5.60 19.31
N PRO A 239 17.52 -5.96 19.77
CA PRO A 239 18.32 -5.15 20.68
C PRO A 239 18.74 -3.79 20.08
N LYS A 240 18.85 -2.78 20.94
CA LYS A 240 19.05 -1.36 20.54
C LYS A 240 20.40 -1.11 19.86
N GLU A 241 21.37 -1.96 20.14
CA GLU A 241 22.75 -1.87 19.63
C GLU A 241 22.80 -2.05 18.11
N TYR A 242 21.80 -2.72 17.51
CA TYR A 242 21.76 -2.98 16.08
C TYR A 242 21.16 -1.84 15.26
N ARG A 243 20.61 -0.79 15.90
CA ARG A 243 19.98 0.38 15.25
C ARG A 243 18.92 0.00 14.22
N LEU A 244 18.09 -0.98 14.59
CA LEU A 244 16.99 -1.48 13.76
C LEU A 244 15.66 -0.96 14.29
N TYR A 245 14.91 -0.30 13.43
CA TYR A 245 13.60 0.25 13.74
C TYR A 245 12.55 -0.35 12.80
N ARG A 246 11.31 -0.44 13.27
CA ARG A 246 10.14 -0.61 12.43
C ARG A 246 9.29 0.63 12.57
N CYS A 247 8.88 1.17 11.43
CA CYS A 247 7.98 2.31 11.36
C CYS A 247 6.73 1.92 10.58
N ILE A 248 5.56 2.06 11.20
CA ILE A 248 4.27 1.91 10.52
C ILE A 248 3.71 3.31 10.28
N VAL A 249 3.52 3.66 9.02
CA VAL A 249 2.95 4.95 8.62
C VAL A 249 1.51 4.75 8.17
N ARG A 250 0.59 5.47 8.82
CA ARG A 250 -0.84 5.41 8.56
C ARG A 250 -1.27 6.59 7.70
N TYR A 251 -1.93 6.31 6.58
CA TYR A 251 -2.49 7.34 5.70
C TYR A 251 -4.01 7.22 5.61
N GLY A 252 -4.69 8.35 5.71
CA GLY A 252 -6.09 8.48 5.34
C GLY A 252 -6.26 8.41 3.82
N TYR A 253 -7.47 8.13 3.35
CA TYR A 253 -7.73 7.99 1.91
C TYR A 253 -7.64 9.30 1.12
N ARG A 254 -7.58 10.47 1.77
CA ARG A 254 -7.31 11.77 1.13
C ARG A 254 -6.04 12.43 1.64
N ASP A 255 -5.25 11.73 2.45
CA ASP A 255 -3.96 12.28 2.84
C ASP A 255 -3.11 12.41 1.60
N PHE A 256 -2.72 13.66 1.31
CA PHE A 256 -1.75 13.93 0.28
C PHE A 256 -0.39 13.45 0.78
N HIS A 257 0.33 12.78 -0.12
CA HIS A 257 1.69 12.40 0.13
C HIS A 257 2.52 13.67 0.01
N LYS A 258 3.29 13.96 1.06
CA LYS A 258 4.23 15.07 1.08
C LYS A 258 5.37 14.79 0.09
N ASP A 259 6.08 15.85 -0.32
CA ASP A 259 7.33 15.70 -1.08
C ASP A 259 8.29 14.78 -0.33
N ASP A 260 9.11 14.00 -1.06
CA ASP A 260 9.94 12.94 -0.46
C ASP A 260 10.83 13.46 0.68
N MET A 261 11.37 14.67 0.52
CA MET A 261 12.21 15.33 1.51
C MET A 261 11.47 15.61 2.83
N GLU A 262 10.20 16.03 2.75
CA GLU A 262 9.39 16.28 3.94
C GLU A 262 9.01 14.96 4.63
N PHE A 263 8.72 13.91 3.86
CA PHE A 263 8.44 12.59 4.42
C PHE A 263 9.66 12.01 5.13
N GLU A 264 10.84 12.07 4.50
CA GLU A 264 12.10 11.63 5.12
C GLU A 264 12.38 12.39 6.41
N GLN A 265 12.14 13.69 6.42
CA GLN A 265 12.29 14.53 7.60
C GLN A 265 11.31 14.15 8.70
N ASP A 266 10.02 13.99 8.39
CA ASP A 266 9.01 13.56 9.35
C ASP A 266 9.36 12.19 9.95
N LEU A 267 9.77 11.23 9.11
CA LEU A 267 10.16 9.88 9.52
C LEU A 267 11.34 9.92 10.50
N VAL A 268 12.40 10.65 10.16
CA VAL A 268 13.58 10.77 11.03
C VAL A 268 13.24 11.50 12.34
N CYS A 269 12.41 12.55 12.28
CA CYS A 269 11.94 13.24 13.49
C CYS A 269 11.13 12.30 14.39
N SER A 270 10.22 11.49 13.84
CA SER A 270 9.46 10.52 14.62
C SER A 270 10.34 9.44 15.27
N ILE A 271 11.40 8.98 14.59
CA ILE A 271 12.35 8.05 15.20
C ILE A 271 13.15 8.74 16.33
N ALA A 272 13.60 9.98 16.11
CA ALA A 272 14.30 10.76 17.14
C ALA A 272 13.44 11.02 18.38
N GLU A 273 12.16 11.31 18.20
CA GLU A 273 11.19 11.48 19.29
C GLU A 273 10.91 10.18 20.02
N PHE A 274 10.80 9.06 19.31
CA PHE A 274 10.68 7.73 19.90
C PHE A 274 11.86 7.42 20.82
N ILE A 275 13.09 7.64 20.36
CA ILE A 275 14.32 7.43 21.16
C ILE A 275 14.26 8.29 22.43
N ARG A 276 13.85 9.56 22.35
CA ARG A 276 13.72 10.43 23.53
C ARG A 276 12.63 9.96 24.51
N ALA A 277 11.49 9.55 24.00
CA ALA A 277 10.32 9.17 24.79
C ALA A 277 10.51 7.83 25.52
N GLU A 278 11.16 6.86 24.89
CA GLU A 278 11.42 5.54 25.50
C GLU A 278 12.35 5.66 26.72
N ASN A 279 13.38 6.49 26.61
CA ASN A 279 14.32 6.73 27.71
C ASN A 279 13.68 7.44 28.91
N THR A 280 12.63 8.23 28.67
CA THR A 280 11.83 8.83 29.76
C THR A 280 11.00 7.78 30.50
N LYS A 281 10.54 6.71 29.82
CA LYS A 281 9.75 5.62 30.41
C LYS A 281 10.62 4.61 31.17
N MET A 282 11.83 4.33 30.70
CA MET A 282 12.77 3.42 31.36
C MET A 282 13.19 3.93 32.76
N ASN A 283 13.19 5.24 32.96
CA ASN A 283 13.47 5.88 34.26
C ASN A 283 12.35 5.68 35.32
N GLY A 284 11.20 5.10 34.95
CA GLY A 284 10.06 4.91 35.86
C GLY A 284 9.74 3.46 36.24
N LEU A 285 10.34 2.45 35.59
CA LEU A 285 10.03 1.05 35.85
C LEU A 285 11.26 0.17 35.57
N LYS A 286 12.01 -0.15 36.64
CA LYS A 286 12.93 -1.30 36.62
C LYS A 286 12.09 -2.57 36.81
N GLU A 287 12.40 -3.56 35.98
CA GLU A 287 11.88 -4.95 35.96
C GLU A 287 10.53 -5.13 35.24
N ASP A 288 10.61 -5.62 33.99
CA ASP A 288 10.26 -7.02 33.72
C ASP A 288 10.90 -7.48 32.39
N LEU A 289 11.68 -8.56 32.46
CA LEU A 289 12.27 -9.26 31.32
C LEU A 289 11.19 -10.08 30.59
N ASP A 290 10.25 -9.40 29.94
CA ASP A 290 9.31 -10.07 29.05
C ASP A 290 9.91 -10.22 27.65
N LYS A 291 10.01 -11.48 27.20
CA LYS A 291 10.42 -11.87 25.84
C LYS A 291 9.53 -11.28 24.72
N ASP A 292 8.41 -10.63 25.08
CA ASP A 292 7.47 -9.98 24.16
C ASP A 292 7.67 -8.44 24.05
N ALA A 293 8.64 -7.84 24.76
CA ALA A 293 8.92 -6.41 24.63
C ALA A 293 9.42 -5.99 23.24
N ASN A 294 9.98 -6.93 22.46
CA ASN A 294 10.58 -6.70 21.15
C ASN A 294 9.58 -6.39 20.01
N GLU A 295 8.28 -6.34 20.27
CA GLU A 295 7.26 -5.96 19.27
C GLU A 295 6.37 -4.79 19.69
N LYS A 296 6.65 -4.14 20.83
CA LYS A 296 5.80 -3.06 21.35
C LYS A 296 6.02 -1.77 20.55
N MET A 297 5.07 -1.45 19.69
CA MET A 297 5.01 -0.19 18.96
C MET A 297 4.59 0.97 19.86
N THR A 298 5.29 2.10 19.75
CA THR A 298 4.90 3.35 20.41
C THR A 298 4.37 4.32 19.36
N VAL A 299 3.21 4.91 19.66
CA VAL A 299 2.67 6.03 18.88
C VAL A 299 3.57 7.23 19.15
N VAL A 300 4.16 7.80 18.10
CA VAL A 300 4.95 9.01 18.19
C VAL A 300 4.06 10.17 17.76
N GLY A 301 3.84 11.12 18.67
CA GLY A 301 3.13 12.36 18.37
C GLY A 301 3.80 13.12 17.24
N SER A 302 3.10 14.09 16.63
CA SER A 302 3.68 14.81 15.51
C SER A 302 4.69 15.86 15.97
N PRO A 303 5.74 16.13 15.15
CA PRO A 303 6.79 17.09 15.49
C PRO A 303 6.31 18.56 15.54
N SER A 304 5.07 18.85 15.12
CA SER A 304 4.56 20.23 14.98
C SER A 304 4.17 20.91 16.30
N THR A 305 3.91 20.17 17.38
CA THR A 305 3.58 20.78 18.69
C THR A 305 4.79 21.02 19.60
N HIS A 306 5.98 20.54 19.22
CA HIS A 306 7.23 20.68 19.98
C HIS A 306 8.38 21.28 19.14
N LEU A 307 8.05 22.12 18.15
CA LEU A 307 9.03 22.80 17.29
C LEU A 307 10.02 23.70 18.08
N ASP A 308 9.70 24.02 19.33
CA ASP A 308 10.54 24.88 20.19
C ASP A 308 11.82 24.19 20.71
N ARG A 309 12.07 22.91 20.38
CA ARG A 309 13.30 22.18 20.73
C ARG A 309 14.15 21.67 19.56
N ILE A 310 13.72 21.82 18.31
CA ILE A 310 14.49 21.40 17.13
C ILE A 310 14.52 22.54 16.11
N ARG A 311 15.51 23.44 16.20
CA ARG A 311 15.77 24.39 15.11
C ARG A 311 16.61 23.71 14.04
N ILE A 312 16.03 23.56 12.86
CA ILE A 312 16.70 23.16 11.63
C ILE A 312 16.91 24.45 10.85
N CYS A 313 18.13 24.98 10.83
CA CYS A 313 18.47 26.12 9.97
C CYS A 313 18.95 25.59 8.61
N GLU A 314 18.33 26.05 7.54
CA GLU A 314 18.90 25.95 6.19
C GLU A 314 19.88 27.12 6.04
N ASP A 315 21.16 26.82 5.88
CA ASP A 315 22.17 27.83 5.55
C ASP A 315 22.03 28.15 4.05
N PHE A 316 21.36 29.25 3.74
CA PHE A 316 21.50 29.88 2.43
C PHE A 316 22.83 30.63 2.49
N GLY A 317 23.83 30.19 1.73
CA GLY A 317 25.07 30.94 1.61
C GLY A 317 24.77 32.28 0.96
N ASP A 318 24.90 33.36 1.73
CA ASP A 318 24.93 34.73 1.21
C ASP A 318 26.18 34.87 0.32
N GLU A 319 25.96 35.30 -0.93
CA GLU A 319 27.02 35.70 -1.85
C GLU A 319 27.53 37.07 -1.40
N ASP A 320 28.76 37.15 -0.88
CA ASP A 320 29.47 38.42 -0.70
C ASP A 320 29.73 39.06 -2.07
N GLU A 321 29.16 40.25 -2.28
CA GLU A 321 29.54 41.15 -3.37
C GLU A 321 30.94 41.72 -3.12
N ASP A 322 31.90 41.44 -4.01
CA ASP A 322 33.02 42.35 -4.27
C ASP A 322 33.54 42.25 -5.72
N MET A 323 33.79 43.42 -6.31
CA MET A 323 34.01 43.72 -7.74
C MET A 323 35.46 43.45 -8.26
N PRO A 324 35.74 43.55 -9.59
CA PRO A 324 36.59 42.60 -10.33
C PRO A 324 38.00 43.12 -10.68
N GLY A 325 38.91 42.18 -10.98
CA GLY A 325 40.22 42.47 -11.57
C GLY A 325 40.86 41.31 -12.33
N THR A 326 40.89 41.46 -13.66
CA THR A 326 41.85 40.91 -14.65
C THR A 326 41.97 39.39 -14.93
N SER A 327 41.55 39.03 -16.16
CA SER A 327 42.15 38.13 -17.20
C SER A 327 42.90 36.87 -16.72
N GLU A 328 42.57 35.63 -17.11
CA GLU A 328 42.61 35.07 -18.47
C GLU A 328 41.84 33.73 -18.63
N MET A 329 41.42 33.49 -19.88
CA MET A 329 41.11 32.24 -20.61
C MET A 329 40.10 31.19 -20.06
N LYS A 330 38.96 31.12 -20.77
CA LYS A 330 37.91 30.10 -20.69
C LYS A 330 38.42 28.71 -21.10
N GLU A 331 38.17 27.72 -20.25
CA GLU A 331 37.89 26.35 -20.68
C GLU A 331 36.47 26.00 -20.20
N ILE A 332 35.63 25.51 -21.12
CA ILE A 332 34.22 25.23 -20.87
C ILE A 332 34.14 23.88 -20.14
N GLN A 333 34.00 23.92 -18.81
CA GLN A 333 33.44 22.81 -18.03
C GLN A 333 32.06 23.23 -17.52
N SER A 334 31.05 22.49 -17.96
CA SER A 334 29.67 22.53 -17.48
C SER A 334 29.62 22.48 -15.94
N PRO A 335 28.92 23.41 -15.25
CA PRO A 335 28.82 23.34 -13.80
C PRO A 335 27.75 22.31 -13.43
N MET A 336 28.18 21.09 -13.09
CA MET A 336 27.35 20.18 -12.33
C MET A 336 27.47 20.54 -10.84
N ILE A 337 26.88 21.67 -10.45
CA ILE A 337 26.74 22.02 -9.03
C ILE A 337 25.61 21.15 -8.48
N THR A 338 25.95 19.98 -7.95
CA THR A 338 25.08 19.32 -6.98
C THR A 338 25.33 19.98 -5.63
N THR A 339 24.53 20.99 -5.29
CA THR A 339 24.51 21.57 -3.94
C THR A 339 24.10 20.47 -2.95
N ARG A 340 25.07 19.78 -2.35
CA ARG A 340 24.85 18.96 -1.15
C ARG A 340 24.50 19.92 -0.01
N LYS A 341 23.20 20.08 0.27
CA LYS A 341 22.70 20.82 1.44
C LYS A 341 23.28 20.19 2.71
N ARG A 342 24.17 20.91 3.39
CA ARG A 342 24.68 20.54 4.72
C ARG A 342 23.69 21.06 5.76
N VAL A 343 23.10 20.15 6.54
CA VAL A 343 22.17 20.51 7.62
C VAL A 343 22.88 20.28 8.94
N ARG A 344 23.31 21.36 9.61
CA ARG A 344 23.94 21.29 10.93
C ARG A 344 22.87 21.40 12.01
N PHE A 345 22.67 20.33 12.78
CA PHE A 345 21.73 20.32 13.90
C PHE A 345 22.45 20.73 15.20
N VAL A 346 21.95 21.76 15.86
CA VAL A 346 22.42 22.18 17.18
C VAL A 346 21.53 21.57 18.25
N LEU A 347 22.08 20.64 19.04
CA LEU A 347 21.44 20.14 20.25
C LEU A 347 21.45 21.27 21.31
N PRO A 348 20.32 21.64 21.94
CA PRO A 348 20.33 22.61 23.03
C PRO A 348 21.12 22.05 24.22
N GLU A 349 22.17 22.75 24.66
CA GLU A 349 23.05 22.34 25.77
C GLU A 349 22.36 22.33 27.15
N SER A 350 21.08 22.68 27.24
CA SER A 350 20.37 22.88 28.50
C SER A 350 19.04 22.12 28.57
N SER A 351 19.09 20.78 28.62
CA SER A 351 17.98 19.95 29.09
C SER A 351 18.50 18.81 29.98
N PRO A 352 17.73 18.37 31.00
CA PRO A 352 18.27 17.59 32.12
C PRO A 352 18.67 16.19 31.67
N LYS A 353 19.92 15.81 31.98
CA LYS A 353 20.55 14.47 31.88
C LYS A 353 19.83 13.46 30.97
N ILE A 354 19.95 13.65 29.65
CA ILE A 354 19.79 12.54 28.70
C ILE A 354 20.94 11.55 28.99
N GLU A 355 20.61 10.30 29.26
CA GLU A 355 21.58 9.21 29.44
C GLU A 355 22.48 9.07 28.20
N ASP A 356 23.76 8.74 28.40
CA ASP A 356 24.79 8.77 27.35
C ASP A 356 24.42 7.91 26.12
N GLY A 357 23.77 6.75 26.34
CA GLY A 357 23.36 5.83 25.27
C GLY A 357 22.27 6.36 24.34
N ALA A 358 21.32 7.15 24.88
CA ALA A 358 20.27 7.78 24.08
C ALA A 358 20.82 8.90 23.19
N ARG A 359 21.82 9.61 23.72
CA ARG A 359 22.51 10.68 23.01
C ARG A 359 23.38 10.13 21.88
N GLU A 360 24.06 9.01 22.14
CA GLU A 360 24.82 8.28 21.13
C GLU A 360 23.91 7.74 20.02
N GLU A 361 22.77 7.14 20.38
CA GLU A 361 21.79 6.66 19.40
C GLU A 361 21.23 7.76 18.50
N LEU A 362 20.89 8.91 19.10
CA LEU A 362 20.43 10.06 18.34
C LEU A 362 21.53 10.61 17.43
N LYS A 363 22.78 10.62 17.91
CA LYS A 363 23.94 11.03 17.10
C LYS A 363 24.15 10.10 15.91
N ASP A 364 24.08 8.78 16.11
CA ASP A 364 24.17 7.79 15.03
C ASP A 364 23.08 8.00 13.97
N LEU A 365 21.84 8.26 14.41
CA LEU A 365 20.72 8.54 13.51
C LEU A 365 20.96 9.81 12.68
N MET A 366 21.54 10.84 13.29
CA MET A 366 21.88 12.10 12.64
C MET A 366 23.02 11.94 11.63
N GLU A 367 24.11 11.28 12.01
CA GLU A 367 25.23 10.97 11.10
C GLU A 367 24.75 10.10 9.91
N ALA A 368 23.88 9.13 10.18
CA ALA A 368 23.27 8.30 9.14
C ALA A 368 22.40 9.11 8.19
N ARG A 369 21.61 10.07 8.69
CA ARG A 369 20.82 10.98 7.83
C ARG A 369 21.72 11.82 6.92
N GLU A 370 22.81 12.37 7.45
CA GLU A 370 23.76 13.18 6.67
C GLU A 370 24.46 12.38 5.56
N ALA A 371 24.69 11.09 5.79
CA ALA A 371 25.25 10.19 4.78
C ALA A 371 24.25 9.83 3.65
N GLY A 372 22.95 10.03 3.88
CA GLY A 372 21.88 9.84 2.90
C GLY A 372 20.95 8.66 3.21
N ILE A 373 19.81 8.63 2.50
CA ILE A 373 18.76 7.63 2.65
C ILE A 373 18.68 6.77 1.38
N ALA A 374 18.71 5.45 1.55
CA ALA A 374 18.56 4.48 0.46
C ALA A 374 17.28 3.66 0.66
N TYR A 375 16.56 3.45 -0.44
CA TYR A 375 15.28 2.76 -0.45
C TYR A 375 15.43 1.35 -1.00
N ILE A 376 15.10 0.35 -0.20
CA ILE A 376 15.17 -1.06 -0.58
C ILE A 376 13.75 -1.57 -0.78
N MET A 377 13.39 -1.82 -2.04
CA MET A 377 12.06 -2.28 -2.43
C MET A 377 12.09 -3.75 -2.83
N GLY A 378 11.20 -4.55 -2.23
CA GLY A 378 11.08 -5.97 -2.56
C GLY A 378 10.11 -6.24 -3.71
N HIS A 379 10.60 -6.84 -4.79
CA HIS A 379 9.81 -7.34 -5.90
C HIS A 379 9.74 -8.88 -5.88
N ALA A 380 8.68 -9.39 -5.26
CA ALA A 380 8.43 -10.83 -5.19
C ALA A 380 7.74 -11.36 -6.45
N HIS A 381 8.36 -12.25 -7.21
CA HIS A 381 7.81 -12.93 -8.39
C HIS A 381 7.27 -14.31 -8.03
N VAL A 382 5.95 -14.47 -8.04
CA VAL A 382 5.30 -15.75 -7.73
C VAL A 382 5.40 -16.69 -8.93
N ARG A 383 5.96 -17.88 -8.72
CA ARG A 383 5.98 -18.98 -9.69
C ARG A 383 5.43 -20.25 -9.04
N ALA A 384 4.66 -21.03 -9.79
CA ALA A 384 4.21 -22.33 -9.31
C ALA A 384 5.38 -23.32 -9.18
N LYS A 385 5.41 -24.13 -8.11
CA LYS A 385 6.39 -25.23 -7.94
C LYS A 385 6.32 -26.23 -9.11
N HIS A 386 7.45 -26.86 -9.47
CA HIS A 386 7.53 -27.80 -10.59
C HIS A 386 6.55 -28.98 -10.50
N GLY A 387 6.23 -29.46 -9.29
CA GLY A 387 5.23 -30.51 -9.03
C GLY A 387 3.77 -30.04 -8.91
N SER A 388 3.48 -28.75 -9.11
CA SER A 388 2.11 -28.23 -9.03
C SER A 388 1.25 -28.70 -10.20
N SER A 389 -0.06 -28.86 -9.95
CA SER A 389 -1.05 -29.21 -10.98
C SER A 389 -1.03 -28.20 -12.14
N TRP A 390 -1.43 -28.67 -13.32
CA TRP A 390 -1.48 -27.83 -14.53
C TRP A 390 -2.38 -26.60 -14.33
N LEU A 391 -3.53 -26.75 -13.67
CA LEU A 391 -4.43 -25.64 -13.33
C LEU A 391 -3.74 -24.59 -12.45
N LYS A 392 -2.97 -25.00 -11.44
CA LYS A 392 -2.22 -24.08 -10.57
C LYS A 392 -1.12 -23.35 -11.36
N LYS A 393 -0.43 -24.04 -12.26
CA LYS A 393 0.57 -23.43 -13.15
C LYS A 393 -0.08 -22.39 -14.08
N LEU A 394 -1.23 -22.71 -14.66
CA LEU A 394 -1.98 -21.77 -15.51
C LEU A 394 -2.43 -20.54 -14.72
N ALA A 395 -3.04 -20.74 -13.56
CA ALA A 395 -3.53 -19.64 -12.72
C ALA A 395 -2.40 -18.70 -12.25
N ILE A 396 -1.26 -19.24 -11.82
CA ILE A 396 -0.15 -18.45 -11.28
C ILE A 396 0.75 -17.89 -12.39
N ASN A 397 1.31 -18.76 -13.23
CA ASN A 397 2.36 -18.36 -14.17
C ASN A 397 1.82 -17.59 -15.38
N VAL A 398 0.56 -17.83 -15.76
CA VAL A 398 -0.08 -17.13 -16.88
C VAL A 398 -1.05 -16.09 -16.35
N GLY A 399 -2.09 -16.51 -15.63
CA GLY A 399 -3.15 -15.59 -15.18
C GLY A 399 -2.64 -14.47 -14.27
N TYR A 400 -2.07 -14.81 -13.12
CA TYR A 400 -1.60 -13.84 -12.14
C TYR A 400 -0.40 -13.03 -12.65
N ASP A 401 0.60 -13.66 -13.28
CA ASP A 401 1.75 -12.94 -13.82
C ASP A 401 1.35 -11.97 -14.95
N PHE A 402 0.45 -12.37 -15.86
CA PHE A 402 -0.09 -11.47 -16.89
C PHE A 402 -0.83 -10.30 -16.26
N LEU A 403 -1.75 -10.57 -15.33
CA LEU A 403 -2.50 -9.51 -14.66
C LEU A 403 -1.58 -8.56 -13.91
N ARG A 404 -0.58 -9.09 -13.19
CA ARG A 404 0.39 -8.27 -12.46
C ARG A 404 1.23 -7.39 -13.38
N ARG A 405 1.69 -7.90 -14.53
CA ARG A 405 2.49 -7.12 -15.50
C ARG A 405 1.68 -6.01 -16.17
N ASN A 406 0.40 -6.26 -16.42
CA ASN A 406 -0.49 -5.28 -17.05
C ASN A 406 -1.18 -4.36 -16.04
N SER A 407 -1.18 -4.72 -14.76
CA SER A 407 -1.66 -3.85 -13.68
C SER A 407 -0.57 -2.89 -13.26
N ARG A 408 -0.97 -1.80 -12.61
CA ARG A 408 0.02 -0.89 -12.04
C ARG A 408 0.87 -1.60 -10.99
N THR A 409 2.18 -1.33 -11.05
CA THR A 409 3.11 -1.58 -9.95
C THR A 409 2.52 -0.99 -8.67
N PRO A 410 2.76 -1.57 -7.47
CA PRO A 410 2.57 -0.84 -6.23
C PRO A 410 3.07 0.60 -6.42
N THR A 411 2.15 1.57 -6.43
CA THR A 411 2.52 2.95 -6.14
C THR A 411 2.95 2.92 -4.69
N TYR A 412 4.24 2.72 -4.47
CA TYR A 412 4.82 3.08 -3.20
C TYR A 412 4.52 4.58 -3.06
N PRO A 413 3.89 5.00 -1.96
CA PRO A 413 3.42 6.38 -1.82
C PRO A 413 4.54 7.43 -1.72
N LEU A 414 5.79 7.02 -1.94
CA LEU A 414 6.93 7.91 -2.11
C LEU A 414 7.26 7.99 -3.60
N SER A 415 7.46 9.20 -4.11
CA SER A 415 8.08 9.45 -5.41
C SER A 415 9.59 9.24 -5.32
N VAL A 416 10.00 8.07 -4.84
CA VAL A 416 11.39 7.82 -4.45
C VAL A 416 12.36 8.19 -5.57
N PRO A 417 13.41 8.98 -5.28
CA PRO A 417 14.44 9.29 -6.25
C PRO A 417 15.02 8.00 -6.83
N HIS A 418 14.92 7.82 -8.14
CA HIS A 418 15.43 6.62 -8.81
C HIS A 418 16.93 6.37 -8.56
N ALA A 419 17.70 7.41 -8.22
CA ALA A 419 19.13 7.32 -7.93
C ALA A 419 19.47 6.64 -6.60
N SER A 420 18.54 6.58 -5.63
CA SER A 420 18.75 5.99 -4.30
C SER A 420 17.88 4.75 -4.04
N THR A 421 17.24 4.22 -5.08
CA THR A 421 16.38 3.03 -4.99
C THR A 421 17.11 1.77 -5.40
N LEU A 422 17.06 0.75 -4.56
CA LEU A 422 17.55 -0.59 -4.82
C LEU A 422 16.37 -1.57 -4.84
N GLU A 423 16.11 -2.15 -6.00
CA GLU A 423 15.09 -3.17 -6.17
C GLU A 423 15.67 -4.56 -5.97
N VAL A 424 15.12 -5.31 -5.01
CA VAL A 424 15.49 -6.70 -4.74
C VAL A 424 14.42 -7.60 -5.34
N GLY A 425 14.78 -8.33 -6.38
CA GLY A 425 13.93 -9.38 -6.95
C GLY A 425 14.07 -10.69 -6.18
N MET A 426 12.96 -11.35 -5.84
CA MET A 426 12.98 -12.72 -5.30
C MET A 426 11.86 -13.55 -5.93
N ILE A 427 12.16 -14.80 -6.27
CA ILE A 427 11.17 -15.72 -6.85
C ILE A 427 10.53 -16.53 -5.73
N TYR A 428 9.21 -16.41 -5.58
CA TYR A 428 8.42 -17.16 -4.62
C TYR A 428 7.87 -18.40 -5.29
N HIS A 429 8.39 -19.56 -4.89
CA HIS A 429 7.90 -20.83 -5.38
C HIS A 429 6.71 -21.30 -4.53
N VAL A 430 5.48 -21.13 -5.04
CA VAL A 430 4.24 -21.40 -4.30
C VAL A 430 3.51 -22.63 -4.79
#